data_AF-A0A9E2XE60-F1
#
_entry.id   AF-A0A9E2XE60-F1
#
_cell.length_a   1.000
_cell.length_b   1.000
_cell.length_c   1.000
_cell.angle_alpha   90.00
_cell.angle_beta   90.00
_cell.angle_gamma   90.00
#
_symmetry.space_group_name_H-M   'P 1'
#
loop_
_entity.id
_entity.type
_entity.pdbx_description
1 polymer ?
#
loop_
_entity_poly.entity_id
_entity_poly.type
_entity_poly.pdbx_seq_one_letter_code
_entity_poly.pdbx_strand_id
1 'polypeptide(L)'
;DRAWLRQRIALRFDAMLRLGVLAEVRAVFDRAPDPRWPGLKAHGAPELFRHFRDELSLEDARRIAIDHTRQYAKRQMTWFRHQLAPDLVFDAVASPNMEHLEKFLTNSRV
;
A
#
# COMPACT_ATOMS: atom_id res chain seq x y z
N ASP A 1 -10.51 -2.50 12.51
CA ASP A 1 -9.82 -1.47 13.32
C ASP A 1 -8.94 -0.56 12.44
N ARG A 2 -9.11 0.77 12.52
CA ARG A 2 -8.31 1.75 11.76
C ARG A 2 -6.88 1.88 12.29
N ALA A 3 -6.65 1.66 13.58
CA ALA A 3 -5.32 1.77 14.19
C ALA A 3 -4.42 0.63 13.72
N TRP A 4 -4.91 -0.62 13.78
CA TRP A 4 -4.25 -1.82 13.27
C TRP A 4 -3.72 -1.65 11.84
N LEU A 5 -4.57 -1.17 10.90
CA LEU A 5 -4.17 -1.00 9.50
C LEU A 5 -3.07 0.06 9.35
N ARG A 6 -3.18 1.19 10.06
CA ARG A 6 -2.18 2.27 10.02
C ARG A 6 -0.82 1.83 10.54
N GLN A 7 -0.79 0.95 11.55
CA GLN A 7 0.43 0.36 12.08
C GLN A 7 1.06 -0.60 11.07
N ARG A 8 0.26 -1.50 10.48
CA ARG A 8 0.75 -2.44 9.47
C ARG A 8 1.29 -1.77 8.22
N ILE A 9 0.68 -0.66 7.78
CA ILE A 9 1.21 0.13 6.65
C ILE A 9 2.63 0.63 6.96
N ALA A 10 2.86 1.15 8.17
CA ALA A 10 4.19 1.60 8.58
C ALA A 10 5.19 0.45 8.65
N LEU A 11 4.83 -0.64 9.34
CA LEU A 11 5.67 -1.83 9.46
C LEU A 11 6.04 -2.43 8.09
N ARG A 12 5.09 -2.42 7.14
CA ARG A 12 5.32 -2.89 5.77
C ARG A 12 6.34 -2.02 5.05
N PHE A 13 6.24 -0.69 5.16
CA PHE A 13 7.20 0.21 4.53
C PHE A 13 8.60 0.04 5.14
N ASP A 14 8.70 -0.15 6.46
CA ASP A 14 9.96 -0.47 7.14
C ASP A 14 10.58 -1.77 6.65
N ALA A 15 9.75 -2.79 6.46
CA ALA A 15 10.19 -4.04 5.86
C ALA A 15 10.68 -3.83 4.42
N MET A 16 10.00 -3.04 3.60
CA MET A 16 10.44 -2.72 2.23
C MET A 16 11.82 -2.04 2.23
N LEU A 17 12.06 -1.09 3.14
CA LEU A 17 13.38 -0.45 3.30
C LEU A 17 14.46 -1.49 3.64
N ARG A 18 14.21 -2.37 4.61
CA ARG A 18 15.14 -3.45 4.99
C ARG A 18 15.38 -4.47 3.87
N LEU A 19 14.38 -4.72 3.03
CA LEU A 19 14.43 -5.68 1.94
C LEU A 19 15.02 -5.11 0.63
N GLY A 20 15.48 -3.86 0.63
CA GLY A 20 16.22 -3.31 -0.50
C GLY A 20 15.41 -2.49 -1.49
N VAL A 21 14.21 -2.01 -1.12
CA VAL A 21 13.42 -1.13 -2.02
C VAL A 21 14.18 0.14 -2.42
N LEU A 22 15.10 0.62 -1.59
CA LEU A 22 15.96 1.76 -1.94
C LEU A 22 16.80 1.46 -3.18
N ALA A 23 17.38 0.25 -3.26
CA ALA A 23 18.18 -0.15 -4.42
C ALA A 23 17.31 -0.34 -5.67
N GLU A 24 16.13 -0.95 -5.52
CA GLU A 24 15.18 -1.12 -6.63
C GLU A 24 14.75 0.21 -7.24
N VAL A 25 14.34 1.15 -6.38
CA VAL A 25 13.87 2.47 -6.82
C VAL A 25 15.04 3.32 -7.33
N ARG A 26 16.24 3.18 -6.75
CA ARG A 26 17.45 3.82 -7.24
C ARG A 26 17.81 3.38 -8.66
N ALA A 27 17.72 2.09 -8.96
CA ALA A 27 17.96 1.58 -10.31
C ALA A 27 16.98 2.15 -11.35
N VAL A 28 15.74 2.43 -10.94
CA VAL A 28 14.77 3.14 -11.79
C VAL A 28 15.14 4.62 -11.92
N PHE A 29 15.49 5.28 -10.81
CA PHE A 29 15.88 6.69 -10.78
C PHE A 29 17.07 6.99 -11.71
N ASP A 30 18.12 6.16 -11.65
CA ASP A 30 19.35 6.34 -12.43
C ASP A 30 19.13 6.20 -13.94
N ARG A 31 18.02 5.59 -14.37
CA ARG A 31 17.62 5.52 -15.78
C ARG A 31 16.96 6.81 -16.28
N ALA A 32 16.80 7.82 -15.44
CA ALA A 32 16.15 9.10 -15.74
C ALA A 32 14.82 8.93 -16.51
N PRO A 33 13.85 8.19 -15.95
CA PRO A 33 12.60 7.89 -16.63
C PRO A 33 11.83 9.18 -16.92
N ASP A 34 11.04 9.19 -18.01
CA ASP A 34 10.11 10.28 -18.30
C ASP A 34 9.28 10.57 -17.03
N PRO A 35 9.25 11.81 -16.52
CA PRO A 35 8.46 12.18 -15.35
C PRO A 35 6.97 11.84 -15.46
N ARG A 36 6.45 11.66 -16.68
CA ARG A 36 5.06 11.27 -16.95
C ARG A 36 4.84 9.76 -16.85
N TRP A 37 5.89 8.96 -16.70
CA TRP A 37 5.79 7.50 -16.65
C TRP A 37 4.89 7.06 -15.48
N PRO A 38 3.81 6.28 -15.74
CA PRO A 38 2.86 5.90 -14.70
C PRO A 38 3.48 5.16 -13.51
N GLY A 39 4.59 4.43 -13.74
CA GLY A 39 5.32 3.73 -12.69
C GLY A 39 5.86 4.64 -11.58
N LEU A 40 6.11 5.93 -11.87
CA LEU A 40 6.54 6.91 -10.87
C LEU A 40 5.43 7.32 -9.90
N LYS A 41 4.17 6.97 -10.18
CA LYS A 41 3.01 7.31 -9.33
C LYS A 41 2.77 6.30 -8.21
N ALA A 42 3.57 5.23 -8.13
CA ALA A 42 3.48 4.27 -7.05
C ALA A 42 3.72 4.95 -5.69
N HIS A 43 2.88 4.65 -4.69
CA HIS A 43 3.02 5.25 -3.36
C HIS A 43 4.40 4.92 -2.74
N GLY A 44 5.17 5.95 -2.40
CA GLY A 44 6.54 5.84 -1.92
C GLY A 44 7.60 6.17 -2.97
N ALA A 45 7.32 5.98 -4.27
CA ALA A 45 8.30 6.27 -5.31
C ALA A 45 8.61 7.78 -5.44
N PRO A 46 7.63 8.70 -5.48
CA PRO A 46 7.91 10.13 -5.51
C PRO A 46 8.74 10.60 -4.32
N GLU A 47 8.46 10.09 -3.13
CA GLU A 47 9.16 10.47 -1.91
C GLU A 47 10.62 10.00 -1.93
N LEU A 48 10.88 8.78 -2.37
CA LEU A 48 12.24 8.24 -2.52
C LEU A 48 13.02 8.95 -3.64
N PHE A 49 12.35 9.34 -4.73
CA PHE A 49 12.97 10.15 -5.79
C PHE A 49 13.43 11.50 -5.26
N ARG A 50 12.63 12.16 -4.42
CA ARG A 50 13.01 13.42 -3.77
C ARG A 50 14.17 13.23 -2.79
N HIS A 51 14.20 12.11 -2.07
CA HIS A 51 15.35 11.75 -1.26
C HIS A 51 16.64 11.60 -2.09
N PHE A 52 16.59 10.95 -3.25
CA PHE A 52 17.76 10.81 -4.14
C PHE A 52 18.23 12.12 -4.80
N ARG A 53 17.42 13.17 -4.74
CA ARG A 53 17.77 14.53 -5.18
C ARG A 53 18.18 15.44 -4.02
N ASP A 54 18.38 14.87 -2.84
CA ASP A 54 18.69 15.60 -1.60
C ASP A 54 17.63 16.65 -1.20
N GLU A 55 16.40 16.55 -1.70
CA GLU A 55 15.29 17.44 -1.35
C GLU A 55 14.62 17.06 -0.02
N LEU A 56 14.82 15.81 0.43
CA LEU A 56 14.25 15.25 1.67
C LEU A 56 15.26 14.29 2.32
N SER A 57 15.25 14.27 3.65
CA SER A 57 15.87 13.17 4.40
C SER A 57 15.16 11.85 4.11
N LEU A 58 15.86 10.71 4.26
CA LEU A 58 15.23 9.39 4.13
C LEU A 58 14.10 9.20 5.15
N GLU A 59 14.27 9.76 6.35
CA GLU A 59 13.26 9.73 7.41
C GLU A 59 11.98 10.47 7.01
N ASP A 60 12.12 11.66 6.43
CA ASP A 60 10.98 12.44 5.93
C ASP A 60 10.31 11.76 4.74
N ALA A 61 11.09 11.26 3.78
CA ALA A 61 10.57 10.51 2.64
C ALA A 61 9.74 9.30 3.11
N ARG A 62 10.25 8.54 4.07
CA ARG A 62 9.55 7.43 4.73
C ARG A 62 8.25 7.89 5.38
N ARG A 63 8.30 8.95 6.21
CA ARG A 63 7.12 9.48 6.92
C ARG A 63 6.02 9.86 5.95
N ILE A 64 6.36 10.62 4.91
CA ILE A 64 5.42 11.09 3.88
C ILE A 64 4.84 9.90 3.10
N ALA A 65 5.67 8.94 2.69
CA ALA A 65 5.24 7.76 1.95
C ALA A 65 4.22 6.91 2.74
N ILE A 66 4.47 6.74 4.05
CA ILE A 66 3.55 6.04 4.95
C ILE A 66 2.21 6.79 5.04
N ASP A 67 2.24 8.12 5.18
CA ASP A 67 1.02 8.92 5.28
C ASP A 67 0.21 8.93 3.98
N HIS A 68 0.86 9.06 2.82
CA HIS A 68 0.20 8.92 1.53
C HIS A 68 -0.43 7.53 1.35
N THR A 69 0.26 6.47 1.78
CA THR A 69 -0.29 5.10 1.75
C THR A 69 -1.52 4.96 2.66
N ARG A 70 -1.51 5.59 3.85
CA ARG A 70 -2.68 5.62 4.75
C ARG A 70 -3.86 6.37 4.14
N GLN A 71 -3.61 7.51 3.50
CA GLN A 71 -4.65 8.26 2.80
C GLN A 71 -5.24 7.46 1.63
N TYR A 72 -4.40 6.75 0.88
CA TYR A 72 -4.86 5.85 -0.17
C TYR A 72 -5.73 4.72 0.38
N ALA A 73 -5.30 4.04 1.44
CA ALA A 73 -6.10 3.01 2.11
C ALA A 73 -7.46 3.56 2.58
N LYS A 74 -7.49 4.78 3.14
CA LYS A 74 -8.75 5.46 3.51
C LYS A 74 -9.64 5.68 2.28
N ARG A 75 -9.10 6.14 1.16
CA ARG A 75 -9.85 6.34 -0.09
C ARG A 75 -10.42 5.02 -0.60
N GLN A 76 -9.64 3.94 -0.59
CA GLN A 76 -10.14 2.61 -0.98
C GLN A 76 -11.29 2.15 -0.09
N MET A 77 -11.16 2.29 1.24
CA MET A 77 -12.25 1.93 2.17
C MET A 77 -13.52 2.76 1.93
N THR A 78 -13.39 4.06 1.65
CA THR A 78 -14.53 4.91 1.31
C THR A 78 -15.18 4.47 0.00
N TRP A 79 -14.38 4.17 -1.02
CA TRP A 79 -14.88 3.69 -2.31
C TRP A 79 -15.63 2.36 -2.13
N PHE A 80 -15.05 1.37 -1.47
CA PHE A 80 -15.72 0.09 -1.20
C PHE A 80 -17.05 0.26 -0.47
N ARG A 81 -17.12 1.15 0.54
CA ARG A 81 -18.36 1.38 1.29
C ARG A 81 -19.50 1.96 0.42
N HIS A 82 -19.15 2.77 -0.57
CA HIS A 82 -20.16 3.54 -1.32
C HIS A 82 -20.41 3.04 -2.74
N GLN A 83 -19.51 2.23 -3.29
CA GLN A 83 -19.52 1.84 -4.71
C GLN A 83 -19.55 0.33 -4.91
N LEU A 84 -19.46 -0.46 -3.84
CA LEU A 84 -19.52 -1.92 -3.90
C LEU A 84 -20.63 -2.43 -2.98
N ALA A 85 -21.44 -3.38 -3.48
CA ALA A 85 -22.35 -4.18 -2.69
C ALA A 85 -21.80 -5.63 -2.65
N PRO A 86 -20.90 -5.95 -1.70
CA PRO A 86 -20.26 -7.25 -1.67
C PRO A 86 -21.20 -8.33 -1.12
N ASP A 87 -21.21 -9.50 -1.76
CA ASP A 87 -21.90 -10.68 -1.25
C ASP A 87 -21.23 -11.24 0.02
N LEU A 88 -19.94 -10.97 0.19
CA LEU A 88 -19.14 -11.45 1.32
C LEU A 88 -18.05 -10.45 1.71
N VAL A 89 -17.89 -10.19 3.02
CA VAL A 89 -16.85 -9.31 3.58
C VAL A 89 -16.09 -10.07 4.67
N PHE A 90 -14.77 -10.05 4.58
CA PHE A 90 -13.88 -10.63 5.59
C PHE A 90 -13.27 -9.56 6.47
N ASP A 91 -13.34 -9.76 7.78
CA ASP A 91 -12.57 -8.95 8.72
C ASP A 91 -11.18 -9.58 8.91
N ALA A 92 -10.15 -8.89 8.43
CA ALA A 92 -8.76 -9.31 8.55
C ALA A 92 -8.23 -9.32 10.00
N VAL A 93 -8.96 -8.76 10.97
CA VAL A 93 -8.59 -8.68 12.39
C VAL A 93 -9.31 -9.72 13.24
N ALA A 94 -10.57 -10.04 12.93
CA ALA A 94 -11.43 -10.89 13.76
C ALA A 94 -11.19 -12.40 13.62
N SER A 95 -10.09 -12.81 12.99
CA SER A 95 -9.78 -14.16 12.49
C SER A 95 -10.55 -14.55 11.23
N PRO A 96 -9.86 -15.20 10.26
CA PRO A 96 -10.50 -15.68 9.06
C PRO A 96 -11.26 -16.93 9.47
N ASN A 97 -12.58 -16.83 9.66
CA ASN A 97 -13.39 -18.04 9.65
C ASN A 97 -13.43 -18.52 8.20
N MET A 98 -12.33 -19.16 7.76
CA MET A 98 -12.12 -19.68 6.41
C MET A 98 -13.23 -20.64 6.04
N GLU A 99 -13.87 -21.26 7.04
CA GLU A 99 -15.05 -22.08 6.88
C GLU A 99 -16.21 -21.36 6.16
N HIS A 100 -16.44 -20.06 6.44
CA HIS A 100 -17.45 -19.28 5.71
C HIS A 100 -17.02 -18.98 4.27
N LEU A 101 -15.72 -18.74 4.03
CA LEU A 101 -15.20 -18.59 2.67
C LEU A 101 -15.35 -19.88 1.88
N GLU A 102 -14.94 -21.00 2.48
CA GLU A 102 -15.03 -22.33 1.88
C GLU A 102 -16.48 -22.67 1.56
N LYS A 103 -17.41 -22.50 2.52
CA LYS A 103 -18.85 -22.69 2.28
C LYS A 103 -19.39 -21.82 1.15
N PHE A 104 -19.01 -20.55 1.09
CA PHE A 104 -19.41 -19.65 0.01
C PHE A 104 -18.89 -20.15 -1.34
N LEU A 105 -17.58 -20.44 -1.44
CA LEU A 105 -16.97 -20.93 -2.68
C LEU A 105 -17.50 -22.29 -3.13
N THR A 106 -17.88 -23.18 -2.22
CA THR A 106 -18.43 -24.51 -2.54
C THR A 106 -19.92 -24.48 -2.87
N ASN A 107 -20.70 -23.59 -2.23
CA ASN A 107 -22.14 -23.47 -2.46
C ASN A 107 -22.48 -22.56 -3.65
N SER A 108 -21.53 -21.76 -4.15
CA SER A 108 -21.70 -20.91 -5.34
C SER A 108 -21.43 -21.64 -6.67
N ARG A 109 -21.44 -22.98 -6.71
CA ARG A 109 -21.53 -23.73 -7.97
C ARG A 109 -22.96 -23.63 -8.52
N VAL A 110 -23.23 -22.57 -9.28
CA VAL A 110 -24.30 -22.48 -10.27
C VAL A 110 -23.67 -22.15 -11.61
#